data_AF-A0A6J6WT63-F1
#
_entry.id   AF-A0A6J6WT63-F1
#
_cell.length_a   1.000
_cell.length_b   1.000
_cell.length_c   1.000
_cell.angle_alpha   90.00
_cell.angle_beta   90.00
_cell.angle_gamma   90.00
#
_symmetry.space_group_name_H-M   'P 1'
#
loop_
_entity.id
_entity.type
_entity.pdbx_description
1 polymer ?
#
loop_
_entity_poly.entity_id
_entity_poly.type
_entity_poly.pdbx_seq_one_letter_code
_entity_poly.pdbx_strand_id
1 'polypeptide(L)' 'MTYGDAVPNADLTTIAAELAVMAEGAERYRQRVADLGQMNLDGKHDDLLMAIHEADRALRTAQRALLRASKIVK' A
#
# COMPACT_ATOMS: atom_id res chain seq x y z
N MET A 1 -1.43 6.09 -31.22
CA MET A 1 -2.62 6.34 -30.39
C MET A 1 -3.69 5.36 -30.84
N THR A 2 -3.73 4.19 -30.22
CA THR A 2 -4.77 3.15 -30.46
C THR A 2 -5.03 2.47 -29.12
N TYR A 3 -5.90 3.10 -28.31
CA TYR A 3 -6.57 2.45 -27.19
C TYR A 3 -7.68 1.59 -27.82
N GLY A 4 -7.38 0.33 -28.11
CA GLY A 4 -8.26 -0.47 -28.97
C GLY A 4 -8.36 -1.96 -28.67
N ASP A 5 -7.55 -2.52 -27.76
CA ASP A 5 -7.80 -3.88 -27.28
C ASP A 5 -8.57 -3.80 -25.97
N ALA A 6 -9.84 -4.20 -26.03
CA ALA A 6 -10.66 -4.40 -24.84
C ALA A 6 -9.96 -5.42 -23.95
N VAL A 7 -9.46 -4.98 -22.79
CA VAL A 7 -8.94 -5.89 -21.77
C VAL A 7 -10.07 -6.89 -21.46
N PRO A 8 -9.88 -8.20 -21.68
CA PRO A 8 -10.88 -9.20 -21.37
C PRO A 8 -11.38 -9.01 -19.94
N ASN A 9 -12.69 -9.21 -19.71
CA ASN A 9 -13.27 -9.02 -18.38
C ASN A 9 -12.60 -9.93 -17.31
N ALA A 10 -12.07 -11.08 -17.73
CA ALA A 10 -11.26 -11.98 -16.91
C ALA A 10 -9.93 -11.36 -16.47
N ASP A 11 -9.30 -10.57 -17.33
CA ASP A 11 -8.03 -9.88 -17.05
C ASP A 11 -8.28 -8.69 -16.12
N LEU A 12 -9.38 -7.95 -16.28
CA LEU A 12 -9.79 -6.91 -15.33
C LEU A 12 -10.07 -7.51 -13.94
N THR A 13 -10.79 -8.63 -13.87
CA THR A 13 -11.05 -9.32 -12.59
C THR A 13 -9.75 -9.76 -11.92
N THR A 14 -8.79 -10.28 -12.70
CA THR A 14 -7.46 -10.65 -12.21
C THR A 14 -6.68 -9.44 -11.69
N ILE A 15 -6.67 -8.33 -12.43
CA ILE A 15 -6.04 -7.07 -12.00
C ILE A 15 -6.67 -6.57 -10.69
N ALA A 16 -7.99 -6.58 -10.57
CA ALA A 16 -8.68 -6.16 -9.36
C ALA A 16 -8.30 -7.04 -8.15
N ALA A 17 -8.19 -8.35 -8.34
CA ALA A 17 -7.78 -9.29 -7.31
C ALA A 17 -6.33 -9.04 -6.86
N GLU A 18 -5.39 -8.89 -7.80
CA GLU A 18 -3.98 -8.59 -7.49
C GLU A 18 -3.83 -7.28 -6.73
N LEU A 19 -4.54 -6.22 -7.14
CA LEU A 19 -4.55 -4.93 -6.43
C LEU A 19 -5.11 -5.05 -5.01
N ALA A 20 -6.13 -5.90 -4.80
CA ALA A 20 -6.67 -6.16 -3.47
C ALA A 20 -5.66 -6.91 -2.58
N VAL A 21 -5.00 -7.95 -3.12
CA VAL A 21 -3.94 -8.68 -2.42
C VAL A 21 -2.78 -7.76 -2.04
N MET A 22 -2.34 -6.90 -2.96
CA MET A 22 -1.29 -5.90 -2.67
C MET A 22 -1.72 -4.92 -1.57
N ALA A 23 -2.99 -4.51 -1.54
CA ALA A 23 -3.51 -3.64 -0.47
C ALA A 23 -3.47 -4.32 0.91
N GLU A 24 -3.80 -5.62 0.98
CA GLU A 24 -3.63 -6.40 2.21
C GLU A 24 -2.15 -6.50 2.62
N GLY A 25 -1.26 -6.73 1.65
CA GLY A 25 0.20 -6.72 1.89
C GLY A 25 0.67 -5.39 2.47
N ALA A 26 0.25 -4.27 1.88
CA ALA A 26 0.56 -2.93 2.36
C ALA A 26 0.07 -2.70 3.79
N GLU A 27 -1.11 -3.20 4.16
CA GLU A 27 -1.62 -3.13 5.53
C GLU A 27 -0.76 -3.92 6.52
N ARG A 28 -0.37 -5.14 6.16
CA ARG A 28 0.51 -5.98 7.01
C ARG A 28 1.87 -5.31 7.21
N TYR A 29 2.45 -4.71 6.16
CA TYR A 29 3.69 -3.96 6.29
C TYR A 29 3.51 -2.69 7.11
N ARG A 30 2.40 -1.98 6.95
CA ARG A 30 2.07 -0.79 7.75
C ARG A 30 2.05 -1.12 9.23
N GLN A 31 1.37 -2.20 9.62
CA GLN A 31 1.33 -2.65 11.01
C GLN A 31 2.73 -2.91 11.56
N ARG A 32 3.58 -3.64 10.81
CA ARG A 32 4.97 -3.91 11.23
C ARG A 32 5.80 -2.64 11.39
N VAL A 33 5.62 -1.66 10.50
CA VAL A 33 6.30 -0.36 10.60
C VAL A 33 5.80 0.44 11.81
N ALA A 34 4.49 0.41 12.07
CA ALA A 34 3.92 1.05 13.25
C ALA A 34 4.44 0.42 14.55
N ASP A 35 4.60 -0.91 14.60
CA ASP A 35 5.17 -1.61 15.75
C ASP A 35 6.64 -1.20 16.00
N LEU A 36 7.43 -1.00 14.94
CA LEU A 36 8.79 -0.46 15.05
C LEU A 36 8.81 0.97 15.61
N GLY A 37 7.83 1.80 15.25
CA GLY A 37 7.70 3.18 15.74
C GLY A 37 7.28 3.29 17.21
N GLN A 38 6.82 2.18 17.82
CA GLN A 38 6.51 2.11 19.25
C GLN A 38 7.70 1.67 20.10
N MET A 39 8.82 1.26 19.47
CA MET A 39 10.01 0.88 20.20
C MET A 39 10.58 2.11 20.90
N ASN A 40 10.92 1.96 22.19
CA ASN A 40 11.57 3.03 22.94
C ASN A 40 13.01 3.19 22.42
N LEU A 41 13.16 4.10 21.46
CA LEU A 41 14.45 4.51 20.96
C LEU A 41 14.88 5.72 21.77
N ASP A 42 15.97 5.59 22.54
CA ASP A 42 16.58 6.73 23.23
C ASP A 42 16.79 7.88 22.22
N GLY A 43 16.73 9.15 22.69
CA GLY A 43 16.71 10.38 21.87
C GLY A 43 17.89 10.62 20.92
N LYS A 44 18.77 9.64 20.70
CA LYS A 44 19.78 9.61 19.63
C LYS A 44 19.22 9.12 18.28
N HIS A 45 17.95 8.71 18.23
CA HIS A 45 17.36 8.08 17.05
C HIS A 45 16.09 8.81 16.56
N ASP A 46 15.94 10.09 16.89
CA ASP A 46 14.78 10.90 16.48
C ASP A 46 14.60 10.91 14.95
N ASP A 47 15.70 10.98 14.20
CA ASP A 47 15.68 10.92 12.72
C ASP A 47 15.16 9.57 12.21
N LEU A 48 15.53 8.46 12.88
CA LEU A 48 15.05 7.13 12.55
C LEU A 48 13.55 7.01 12.85
N LEU A 49 13.11 7.50 14.02
CA LEU A 49 11.70 7.52 14.40
C LEU A 49 10.87 8.33 13.40
N MET A 50 11.38 9.49 12.98
CA MET A 50 10.75 10.33 11.96
C MET A 50 10.62 9.58 10.62
N ALA A 51 11.67 8.90 10.17
CA ALA A 51 11.64 8.09 8.96
C ALA A 51 10.64 6.91 9.05
N ILE A 52 10.53 6.27 10.21
CA ILE A 52 9.53 5.22 10.47
C ILE A 52 8.11 5.77 10.35
N HIS A 53 7.82 6.93 10.94
CA HIS A 53 6.52 7.58 10.82
C HIS A 53 6.21 8.06 9.39
N GLU A 54 7.22 8.42 8.61
CA GLU A 54 7.05 8.69 7.18
C GLU A 54 6.70 7.43 6.39
N ALA A 55 7.41 6.33 6.64
CA ALA A 55 7.12 5.04 6.02
C ALA A 55 5.69 4.54 6.33
N ASP A 56 5.22 4.66 7.57
CA ASP A 56 3.83 4.33 7.93
C ASP A 56 2.82 5.15 7.12
N ARG A 57 3.03 6.47 7.01
CA ARG A 57 2.18 7.37 6.22
C ARG A 57 2.17 7.02 4.74
N ALA A 58 3.33 6.65 4.19
CA ALA A 58 3.47 6.23 2.79
C ALA A 58 2.71 4.91 2.54
N LEU A 59 2.87 3.91 3.41
CA LEU A 59 2.16 2.63 3.32
C LEU A 59 0.65 2.80 3.42
N ARG A 60 0.17 3.65 4.34
CA ARG A 60 -1.26 3.99 4.43
C ARG A 60 -1.79 4.62 3.13
N THR A 61 -1.00 5.48 2.51
CA THR A 61 -1.36 6.14 1.25
C THR A 61 -1.39 5.14 0.10
N ALA A 62 -0.38 4.27 0.01
CA ALA A 62 -0.30 3.20 -0.98
C ALA A 62 -1.48 2.22 -0.87
N GLN A 63 -1.79 1.74 0.33
CA GLN A 63 -2.95 0.88 0.58
C GLN A 63 -4.26 1.52 0.09
N ARG A 64 -4.49 2.80 0.41
CA ARG A 64 -5.67 3.54 -0.05
C ARG A 64 -5.73 3.69 -1.57
N ALA A 65 -4.58 3.88 -2.22
CA ALA A 65 -4.50 3.95 -3.68
C ALA A 65 -4.84 2.58 -4.32
N LEU A 66 -4.27 1.49 -3.79
CA LEU A 66 -4.52 0.12 -4.25
C LEU A 66 -5.98 -0.28 -4.10
N LEU A 67 -6.59 -0.04 -2.92
CA LEU A 67 -8.01 -0.30 -2.68
C LEU A 67 -8.95 0.52 -3.57
N ARG A 68 -8.53 1.73 -3.94
CA ARG A 68 -9.30 2.56 -4.86
C ARG A 68 -9.22 2.00 -6.28
N ALA A 69 -8.01 1.66 -6.73
CA ALA A 69 -7.79 1.09 -8.05
C ALA A 69 -8.55 -0.24 -8.22
N SER A 70 -8.51 -1.13 -7.22
CA SER A 70 -9.24 -2.40 -7.26
C SER A 70 -10.76 -2.24 -7.32
N LYS A 71 -11.31 -1.10 -6.88
CA LYS A 71 -12.73 -0.77 -6.99
C LYS A 71 -13.11 -0.13 -8.33
N ILE A 72 -12.18 0.53 -9.01
CA ILE A 72 -12.41 1.14 -10.33
C ILE A 72 -12.45 0.08 -11.43
N VAL A 73 -11.67 -0.99 -11.27
CA VAL A 73 -11.57 -2.10 -12.24
C VAL A 73 -12.83 -3.00 -12.25
N LYS A 74 -13.74 -2.82 -11.29
CA LYS A 74 -15.00 -3.59 -11.17
C LYS A 74 -16.07 -3.20 -12.19
#